data_AF-A0A0G0WD51-F1
#
_entry.id   AF-A0A0G0WD51-F1
#
_cell.length_a   1.000
_cell.length_b   1.000
_cell.length_c   1.000
_cell.angle_alpha   90.00
_cell.angle_beta   90.00
_cell.angle_gamma   90.00
#
_symmetry.space_group_name_H-M   'P 1'
#
loop_
_entity.id
_entity.type
_entity.pdbx_description
1 polymer ?
#
loop_
_entity_poly.entity_id
_entity_poly.type
_entity_poly.pdbx_seq_one_letter_code
_entity_poly.pdbx_strand_id
1 'polypeptide(L)' 'GIITNRRVIDINYNIIISREVAATTMQEIVDVTGSSSGFLPSIFNYGDVNIQTPGTNQNIEFLQISFQKRT' A
#
# COMPACT_ATOMS: atom_id res chain seq x y z
N GLY A 1 4.71 3.65 -3.70
CA GLY A 1 5.26 3.74 -2.34
C GLY A 1 6.65 3.13 -2.16
N ILE A 2 7.31 3.50 -1.06
CA ILE A 2 8.62 3.05 -0.59
C ILE A 2 8.42 2.48 0.82
N ILE A 3 9.00 1.31 1.09
CA ILE A 3 8.98 0.66 2.40
C ILE A 3 10.40 0.63 2.96
N THR A 4 10.53 1.01 4.23
CA THR A 4 11.79 0.97 4.98
C THR A 4 11.59 0.22 6.29
N ASN A 5 12.64 -0.01 7.07
CA ASN A 5 12.51 -0.58 8.41
C ASN A 5 11.82 0.34 9.44
N ARG A 6 11.49 1.58 9.08
CA ARG A 6 10.90 2.58 10.00
C ARG A 6 9.55 3.10 9.55
N ARG A 7 9.36 3.27 8.24
CA ARG A 7 8.20 3.94 7.66
C ARG A 7 7.79 3.32 6.33
N VAL A 8 6.51 3.45 6.03
CA VAL A 8 5.94 3.29 4.69
C VAL A 8 5.56 4.68 4.20
N ILE A 9 5.96 5.01 2.97
CA ILE A 9 5.74 6.33 2.36
C ILE A 9 5.17 6.12 0.97
N ASP A 10 4.11 6.83 0.63
CA ASP A 10 3.61 6.95 -0.73
C ASP A 10 3.62 8.42 -1.18
N ILE A 11 4.03 8.64 -2.43
CA ILE A 11 4.19 9.98 -3.01
C ILE A 11 3.47 10.00 -4.34
N ASN A 12 2.37 10.74 -4.39
CA ASN A 12 1.58 10.93 -5.60
C ASN A 12 1.87 12.29 -6.19
N TYR A 13 2.28 12.31 -7.47
CA TYR A 13 2.54 13.53 -8.22
C TYR A 13 1.30 13.87 -9.06
N ASN A 14 0.68 15.01 -8.77
CA ASN A 14 -0.40 15.54 -9.61
C ASN A 14 0.17 16.39 -10.75
N ILE A 15 -0.49 16.35 -11.91
CA ILE A 15 -0.01 16.82 -13.22
C ILE A 15 0.43 18.30 -13.26
N ILE A 16 -0.02 19.13 -12.31
CA ILE A 16 0.14 20.59 -12.42
C ILE A 16 1.19 21.17 -11.45
N ILE A 17 1.07 21.08 -10.10
CA ILE A 17 2.08 21.72 -9.19
C ILE A 17 2.19 21.03 -7.80
N SER A 18 1.35 20.04 -7.47
CA SER A 18 1.30 19.48 -6.11
C SER A 18 1.75 18.02 -6.05
N ARG A 19 2.48 17.69 -4.98
CA ARG A 19 2.70 16.31 -4.54
C ARG A 19 1.89 16.07 -3.27
N GLU A 20 1.23 14.93 -3.22
CA GLU A 20 0.60 14.41 -2.01
C GLU A 20 1.52 13.34 -1.42
N VAL A 21 1.74 13.41 -0.10
CA VAL A 21 2.63 12.47 0.59
C VAL A 21 1.85 11.84 1.73
N ALA A 22 1.60 10.54 1.62
CA ALA A 22 1.07 9.72 2.69
C ALA A 22 2.23 8.98 3.36
N ALA A 23 2.34 9.06 4.69
CA ALA A 23 3.40 8.37 5.41
C ALA A 23 2.90 7.86 6.76
N THR A 24 3.34 6.66 7.14
CA THR A 24 3.08 6.08 8.46
C THR A 24 4.33 5.38 8.99
N THR A 25 4.52 5.39 10.31
CA THR A 25 5.58 4.57 10.93
C THR A 25 5.14 3.12 11.01
N MET A 26 6.10 2.21 11.09
CA MET A 26 5.80 0.78 11.24
C MET A 26 4.96 0.47 12.49
N GLN A 27 5.09 1.30 13.53
CA GLN A 27 4.39 1.15 14.81
C GLN A 27 2.95 1.68 14.78
N GLU A 28 2.63 2.58 13.85
CA GLU A 28 1.32 3.21 13.74
C GLU A 28 0.39 2.49 12.75
N ILE A 29 0.90 1.48 12.03
CA ILE A 29 0.06 0.66 11.15
C ILE A 29 -1.00 -0.05 12.00
N VAL A 30 -2.26 0.20 11.67
CA VAL A 30 -3.42 -0.40 12.35
C VAL A 30 -3.72 -1.77 11.77
N ASP A 31 -3.76 -1.87 10.44
CA ASP A 31 -4.03 -3.11 9.72
C ASP A 31 -3.33 -3.14 8.35
N VAL A 32 -3.02 -4.34 7.87
CA VAL A 32 -2.51 -4.58 6.52
C VAL A 32 -3.31 -5.70 5.88
N THR A 33 -4.12 -5.35 4.89
CA THR A 33 -4.99 -6.31 4.19
C THR A 33 -4.60 -6.39 2.72
N GLY A 34 -4.34 -7.62 2.25
CA GLY A 34 -4.14 -7.93 0.83
C GLY A 34 -5.42 -8.50 0.22
N SER A 35 -5.80 -8.05 -0.98
CA SER A 35 -6.96 -8.54 -1.71
C SER A 35 -6.61 -8.86 -3.16
N SER A 36 -7.05 -10.03 -3.63
CA SER A 36 -6.99 -10.44 -5.04
C SER A 36 -8.40 -10.78 -5.48
N SER A 37 -8.91 -10.08 -6.49
CA SER A 37 -10.27 -10.32 -6.99
C SER A 37 -10.25 -10.57 -8.49
N GLY A 38 -10.93 -11.63 -8.93
CA GLY A 38 -11.04 -12.02 -10.34
C GLY A 38 -10.08 -13.12 -10.76
N PHE A 39 -10.29 -13.62 -11.98
CA PHE A 39 -9.58 -14.79 -12.50
C PHE A 39 -8.07 -14.56 -12.63
N LEU A 40 -7.65 -13.44 -13.26
CA LEU A 40 -6.24 -13.17 -13.52
C LEU A 40 -5.41 -12.94 -12.24
N PRO A 41 -5.84 -12.08 -11.28
CA PRO A 41 -5.13 -11.91 -10.01
C PRO A 41 -4.99 -13.21 -9.21
N SER A 42 -6.00 -14.08 -9.27
CA SER A 42 -6.01 -15.37 -8.56
C SER A 42 -5.01 -16.38 -9.13
N ILE A 43 -4.86 -16.45 -10.46
CA ILE A 43 -3.90 -17.39 -11.09
C ILE A 43 -2.47 -16.88 -11.09
N PHE A 44 -2.29 -15.55 -11.19
CA PHE A 44 -0.97 -14.92 -11.27
C PHE A 44 -0.46 -14.40 -9.91
N ASN A 45 -1.22 -14.58 -8.83
CA ASN A 45 -0.84 -14.23 -7.46
C ASN A 45 -0.42 -12.77 -7.28
N TYR A 46 -1.25 -11.85 -7.76
CA TYR A 46 -1.10 -10.42 -7.53
C TYR A 46 -2.42 -9.83 -7.03
N GLY A 47 -2.37 -8.62 -6.50
CA GLY A 47 -3.54 -7.96 -5.95
C GLY A 47 -3.19 -6.62 -5.34
N ASP A 48 -4.11 -6.07 -4.58
CA ASP A 48 -3.95 -4.78 -3.91
C ASP A 48 -3.56 -5.02 -2.45
N VAL A 49 -2.70 -4.16 -1.90
CA VAL A 49 -2.37 -4.13 -0.47
C VAL A 49 -2.82 -2.79 0.10
N ASN A 50 -3.69 -2.85 1.09
CA ASN A 50 -4.21 -1.71 1.83
C ASN A 50 -3.57 -1.67 3.21
N ILE A 51 -2.95 -0.53 3.54
CA ILE A 51 -2.35 -0.26 4.84
C ILE A 51 -3.20 0.80 5.52
N GLN A 52 -3.87 0.39 6.59
CA GLN A 52 -4.68 1.29 7.41
C GLN A 52 -3.84 2.00 8.44
N THR A 53 -4.05 3.30 8.56
CA THR A 53 -3.41 4.18 9.54
C THR A 53 -4.43 4.66 10.55
N PRO A 54 -4.03 5.29 11.67
CA PRO A 54 -4.98 5.95 12.57
C PRO A 54 -5.76 7.00 11.79
N GLY A 55 -7.01 7.27 12.18
CA GLY A 55 -7.92 8.15 11.41
C GLY A 55 -7.45 9.60 11.25
N THR A 56 -6.36 10.01 11.89
CA THR A 56 -5.67 11.29 11.69
C THR A 56 -4.76 11.30 10.46
N ASN A 57 -4.41 10.13 9.93
CA ASN A 57 -3.47 9.93 8.84
C ASN A 57 -4.19 9.31 7.64
N GLN A 58 -3.63 9.52 6.45
CA GLN A 58 -4.11 8.92 5.21
C GLN A 58 -3.66 7.46 5.10
N ASN A 59 -4.57 6.59 4.71
CA ASN A 59 -4.26 5.20 4.36
C ASN A 59 -3.33 5.14 3.14
N ILE A 60 -2.57 4.06 3.05
CA ILE A 60 -1.64 3.82 1.94
C ILE A 60 -2.07 2.59 1.17
N GLU A 61 -2.04 2.67 -0.16
CA GLU A 61 -2.36 1.55 -1.05
C GLU A 61 -1.20 1.21 -1.98
N PHE A 62 -1.06 -0.08 -2.27
CA PHE A 62 -0.22 -0.60 -3.34
C PHE A 62 -1.09 -1.42 -4.27
N LEU A 63 -1.34 -0.89 -5.46
CA LEU A 63 -2.27 -1.50 -6.41
C LEU A 63 -1.55 -2.50 -7.32
N GLN A 64 -2.20 -3.64 -7.56
CA GLN A 64 -1.79 -4.70 -8.49
C GLN A 64 -0.34 -5.18 -8.31
N ILE A 65 0.11 -5.31 -7.08
CA ILE A 65 1.44 -5.82 -6.75
C ILE A 65 1.44 -7.34 -6.59
N SER A 66 2.54 -7.99 -6.97
CA SER A 66 2.72 -9.43 -6.79
C SER A 66 2.79 -9.79 -5.32
N PHE A 67 2.02 -10.79 -4.89
CA PHE A 67 2.16 -11.34 -3.55
C PHE A 67 3.33 -12.33 -3.51
N GLN A 68 4.15 -12.23 -2.46
CA GLN A 68 5.19 -13.22 -2.19
C GLN A 68 4.51 -14.56 -1.87
N LYS A 69 4.85 -15.61 -2.61
CA LYS A 69 4.46 -16.98 -2.25
C LYS A 69 5.17 -17.33 -0.95
N ARG A 70 4.41 -17.43 0.14
CA ARG A 70 4.92 -17.99 1.39
C ARG A 70 5.14 -19.49 1.14
N THR A 71 6.36 -19.84 0.77
CA THR A 71 6.84 -21.23 0.62
C THR A 71 7.42 -21.67 1.96
#